data_AF-A0A954NPY8-F1
#
_entry.id   AF-A0A954NPY8-F1
#
_cell.length_a   1.000
_cell.length_b   1.000
_cell.length_c   1.000
_cell.angle_alpha   90.00
_cell.angle_beta   90.00
_cell.angle_gamma   90.00
#
_symmetry.space_group_name_H-M   'P 1'
#
loop_
_entity.id
_entity.type
_entity.pdbx_description
1 polymer ?
#
loop_
_entity_poly.entity_id
_entity_poly.type
_entity_poly.pdbx_seq_one_letter_code
_entity_poly.pdbx_strand_id
1 'polypeptide(L)'
;ALLGPFIDTIVVCSMTALVILITGAWDNNEWVVDQGLQGAALTSKAFESEISWFPYVLSIAIVLFAYSTIISWSYYGEKAWESLFGPRSTPLYKLLAVIAVFVGTVVNLGSVLDFSDMMILGMAFPNIAGVVLLTPKVKRDLKSYWARYRAGEFKTFK
;
A
#
# COMPACT_ATOMS: atom_id res chain seq x y z
N ALA A 1 5.06 0.07 13.43
CA ALA A 1 3.87 0.47 12.66
C ALA A 1 3.95 1.93 12.18
N LEU A 2 4.22 2.92 13.05
CA LEU A 2 4.16 4.35 12.68
C LEU A 2 5.24 4.85 11.68
N LEU A 3 6.41 4.21 11.61
CA LEU A 3 7.45 4.60 10.64
C LEU A 3 7.10 4.23 9.18
N GLY A 4 6.23 3.24 8.97
CA GLY A 4 5.87 2.77 7.63
C GLY A 4 5.24 3.86 6.77
N PRO A 5 4.10 4.45 7.20
CA PRO A 5 3.45 5.55 6.47
C PRO A 5 4.35 6.79 6.31
N PHE A 6 5.24 7.05 7.26
CA PHE A 6 6.18 8.16 7.17
C PHE A 6 7.16 7.95 6.00
N ILE A 7 7.81 6.78 5.94
CA ILE A 7 8.75 6.49 4.86
C ILE A 7 8.03 6.46 3.52
N ASP A 8 6.88 5.78 3.44
CA ASP A 8 6.14 5.61 2.19
C ASP A 8 5.58 6.94 1.65
N THR A 9 4.79 7.65 2.45
CA THR A 9 4.08 8.86 1.98
C THR A 9 4.95 10.11 2.00
N ILE A 10 5.68 10.35 3.09
CA ILE A 10 6.42 11.61 3.29
C ILE A 10 7.75 11.60 2.55
N VAL A 11 8.43 10.44 2.48
CA VAL A 11 9.72 10.36 1.78
C VAL A 11 9.51 9.91 0.33
N VAL A 12 8.99 8.70 0.11
CA VAL A 12 8.98 8.08 -1.22
C VAL A 12 7.97 8.75 -2.16
N CYS A 13 6.69 8.82 -1.79
CA CYS A 13 5.67 9.43 -2.66
C CYS A 13 5.93 10.91 -2.93
N SER A 14 6.43 11.65 -1.94
CA SER A 14 6.75 13.07 -2.10
C SER A 14 7.93 13.29 -3.05
N MET A 15 8.98 12.47 -2.98
CA MET A 15 10.10 12.55 -3.94
C MET A 15 9.63 12.26 -5.38
N THR A 16 8.82 11.23 -5.58
CA THR A 16 8.26 10.89 -6.89
C THR A 16 7.38 12.03 -7.43
N ALA A 17 6.51 12.59 -6.59
CA ALA A 17 5.65 13.72 -6.97
C ALA A 17 6.47 14.96 -7.36
N LEU A 18 7.53 15.29 -6.63
CA LEU A 18 8.41 16.40 -6.96
C LEU A 18 9.08 16.22 -8.33
N VAL A 19 9.55 15.02 -8.66
CA VAL A 19 10.13 14.73 -9.98
C VAL A 19 9.09 14.90 -11.09
N ILE A 20 7.88 14.38 -10.90
CA ILE A 20 6.77 14.55 -11.86
C ILE A 20 6.43 16.03 -12.07
N LEU A 21 6.45 16.84 -11.00
CA LEU A 21 6.18 18.28 -11.08
C LEU A 21 7.29 19.06 -11.79
N ILE A 22 8.56 18.79 -11.45
CA ILE A 22 9.72 19.49 -12.03
C ILE A 22 9.87 19.19 -13.53
N THR A 23 9.64 17.93 -13.91
CA THR A 23 9.73 17.49 -15.32
C THR A 23 8.54 17.92 -16.17
N GLY A 24 7.48 18.46 -15.56
CA GLY A 24 6.25 18.81 -16.25
C GLY A 24 5.46 17.61 -16.78
N ALA A 25 5.80 16.39 -16.36
CA ALA A 25 5.20 15.15 -16.86
C ALA A 25 3.68 15.07 -16.62
N TRP A 26 3.17 15.80 -15.62
CA TRP A 26 1.74 15.80 -15.26
C TRP A 26 0.83 16.52 -16.27
N ASP A 27 1.36 17.48 -17.04
CA ASP A 27 0.60 18.30 -18.02
C ASP A 27 1.15 18.15 -19.46
N ASN A 28 1.98 17.13 -19.68
CA ASN A 28 2.55 16.88 -21.00
C ASN A 28 1.53 16.10 -21.86
N ASN A 29 0.82 16.81 -22.74
CA ASN A 29 -0.18 16.22 -23.63
C ASN A 29 0.38 15.09 -24.51
N GLU A 30 1.62 15.20 -24.98
CA GLU A 30 2.23 14.14 -25.81
C GLU A 30 2.38 12.84 -25.00
N TRP A 31 2.81 12.95 -23.74
CA TRP A 31 3.04 11.77 -22.90
C TRP A 31 1.74 11.19 -22.35
N VAL A 32 0.79 12.04 -21.94
CA VAL A 32 -0.44 11.61 -21.28
C VAL A 32 -1.54 11.26 -22.28
N VAL A 33 -1.70 12.02 -23.36
CA VAL A 33 -2.80 11.87 -24.33
C VAL A 33 -2.37 11.03 -25.53
N ASP A 34 -1.25 11.37 -26.17
CA ASP A 34 -0.84 10.69 -27.41
C ASP A 34 -0.21 9.32 -27.12
N GLN A 35 0.67 9.24 -26.13
CA GLN A 35 1.31 7.98 -25.71
C GLN A 35 0.50 7.22 -24.65
N GLY A 36 -0.50 7.86 -24.03
CA GLY A 36 -1.36 7.22 -23.03
C GLY A 36 -0.61 6.76 -21.77
N LEU A 37 0.53 7.38 -21.43
CA LEU A 37 1.37 6.95 -20.31
C LEU A 37 0.65 7.25 -18.98
N GLN A 38 0.56 6.23 -18.13
CA GLN A 38 -0.08 6.33 -16.81
C GLN A 38 0.73 5.62 -15.74
N GLY A 39 0.54 6.06 -14.48
CA GLY A 39 1.13 5.44 -13.29
C GLY A 39 2.65 5.26 -13.37
N ALA A 40 3.10 4.00 -13.25
CA ALA A 40 4.51 3.65 -13.29
C ALA A 40 5.20 4.02 -14.61
N ALA A 41 4.51 3.92 -15.76
CA ALA A 41 5.08 4.23 -17.06
C ALA A 41 5.37 5.73 -17.21
N LEU A 42 4.42 6.58 -16.77
CA LEU A 42 4.60 8.03 -16.75
C LEU A 42 5.75 8.44 -15.82
N THR A 43 5.82 7.82 -14.64
CA THR A 43 6.92 8.06 -13.68
C THR A 43 8.26 7.66 -14.29
N SER A 44 8.34 6.49 -14.93
CA SER A 44 9.56 6.04 -15.60
C SER A 44 10.01 7.02 -16.67
N LYS A 45 9.08 7.58 -17.45
CA LYS A 45 9.38 8.56 -18.51
C LYS A 45 9.86 9.89 -17.95
N ALA A 46 9.24 10.36 -16.87
CA ALA A 46 9.65 11.56 -16.16
C ALA A 46 11.08 11.44 -15.60
N PHE A 47 11.42 10.30 -14.99
CA PHE A 47 12.78 10.09 -14.51
C PHE A 47 13.79 9.87 -15.66
N GLU A 48 13.39 9.27 -16.77
CA GLU A 48 14.24 9.06 -17.94
C GLU A 48 14.70 10.38 -18.57
N SER A 49 13.86 11.43 -18.54
CA SER A 49 14.21 12.74 -19.14
C SER A 49 15.41 13.40 -18.45
N GLU A 50 15.61 13.12 -17.16
CA GLU A 50 16.73 13.65 -16.37
C GLU A 50 17.84 12.61 -16.15
N ILE A 51 17.47 11.34 -16.02
CA ILE A 51 18.37 10.22 -15.67
C ILE A 51 18.05 9.02 -16.56
N SER A 52 18.81 8.89 -17.65
CA SER A 52 18.60 7.88 -18.69
C SER A 52 18.65 6.42 -18.21
N TRP A 53 19.37 6.10 -17.13
CA TRP A 53 19.48 4.73 -16.60
C TRP A 53 18.44 4.41 -15.51
N PHE A 54 17.71 5.41 -15.01
CA PHE A 54 16.75 5.22 -13.91
C PHE A 54 15.61 4.25 -14.23
N PRO A 55 15.08 4.14 -15.48
CA PRO A 55 14.03 3.18 -15.81
C PRO A 55 14.34 1.73 -15.42
N TYR A 56 15.60 1.30 -15.52
CA TYR A 56 16.01 -0.06 -15.11
C TYR A 56 15.89 -0.27 -13.61
N VAL A 57 16.31 0.72 -12.83
CA VAL A 57 16.23 0.68 -11.36
C VAL A 57 14.78 0.73 -10.89
N LEU A 58 13.98 1.63 -11.48
CA LEU A 58 12.56 1.73 -11.18
C LEU A 58 11.82 0.42 -11.50
N SER A 59 12.14 -0.22 -12.62
CA SER A 59 11.53 -1.50 -13.01
C SER A 59 11.79 -2.59 -11.97
N ILE A 60 13.04 -2.72 -11.49
CA ILE A 60 13.39 -3.69 -10.43
C ILE A 60 12.65 -3.35 -9.13
N ALA A 61 12.62 -2.07 -8.76
CA ALA A 61 11.94 -1.60 -7.55
C ALA A 61 10.44 -1.90 -7.58
N ILE A 62 9.76 -1.63 -8.70
CA ILE A 62 8.33 -1.90 -8.88
C ILE A 62 8.03 -3.38 -8.76
N VAL A 63 8.84 -4.26 -9.35
CA VAL A 63 8.65 -5.71 -9.26
C VAL A 63 8.74 -6.18 -7.81
N LEU A 64 9.77 -5.73 -7.07
CA LEU A 64 9.94 -6.07 -5.66
C LEU A 64 8.78 -5.53 -4.81
N PHE A 65 8.35 -4.29 -5.08
CA PHE A 65 7.27 -3.65 -4.35
C PHE A 65 5.93 -4.35 -4.60
N ALA A 66 5.60 -4.62 -5.86
CA ALA A 66 4.39 -5.33 -6.26
C ALA A 66 4.36 -6.74 -5.64
N TYR A 67 5.47 -7.47 -5.70
CA TYR A 67 5.58 -8.81 -5.11
C TYR A 67 5.35 -8.78 -3.59
N SER A 68 6.01 -7.87 -2.88
CA SER A 68 5.84 -7.73 -1.42
C SER A 68 4.40 -7.36 -1.02
N THR A 69 3.74 -6.55 -1.86
CA THR A 69 2.35 -6.12 -1.68
C THR A 69 1.40 -7.31 -1.85
N ILE A 70 1.57 -8.09 -2.92
CA ILE A 70 0.75 -9.29 -3.18
C ILE A 70 0.81 -10.27 -2.00
N ILE A 71 2.00 -10.51 -1.45
CA ILE A 71 2.16 -11.42 -0.30
C ILE A 71 1.45 -10.87 0.94
N SER A 72 1.67 -9.59 1.25
CA SER A 72 1.10 -8.96 2.44
C SER A 72 -0.43 -8.95 2.39
N TRP A 73 -1.01 -8.57 1.25
CA TRP A 73 -2.45 -8.55 1.05
C TRP A 73 -3.07 -9.94 0.99
N SER A 74 -2.39 -10.92 0.38
CA SER A 74 -2.82 -12.32 0.42
C SER A 74 -2.87 -12.84 1.86
N TYR A 75 -1.88 -12.51 2.69
CA TYR A 75 -1.88 -12.90 4.10
C TYR A 75 -3.01 -12.22 4.90
N TYR A 76 -3.22 -10.91 4.72
CA TYR A 76 -4.30 -10.19 5.41
C TYR A 76 -5.68 -10.74 5.04
N GLY A 77 -5.91 -11.00 3.76
CA GLY A 77 -7.16 -11.59 3.30
C GLY A 77 -7.32 -13.05 3.74
N GLU A 78 -6.24 -13.84 3.83
CA GLU A 78 -6.27 -15.20 4.39
C GLU A 78 -6.74 -15.16 5.85
N LYS A 79 -6.23 -14.24 6.67
CA LYS A 79 -6.67 -14.11 8.07
C LYS A 79 -8.11 -13.65 8.19
N ALA A 80 -8.56 -12.72 7.34
CA ALA A 80 -9.96 -12.31 7.29
C ALA A 80 -10.87 -13.49 6.87
N TRP A 81 -10.44 -14.28 5.87
CA TRP A 81 -11.17 -15.45 5.39
C TRP A 81 -11.25 -16.55 6.46
N GLU A 82 -10.14 -16.86 7.13
CA GLU A 82 -10.09 -17.82 8.24
C GLU A 82 -11.03 -17.43 9.37
N SER A 83 -11.14 -16.13 9.68
CA SER A 83 -12.06 -15.63 10.70
C SER A 83 -13.54 -15.82 10.33
N LEU A 84 -13.89 -15.85 9.03
CA LEU A 84 -15.26 -15.95 8.55
C LEU A 84 -15.69 -17.40 8.27
N PHE A 85 -14.83 -18.17 7.61
CA PHE A 85 -15.14 -19.50 7.07
C PHE A 85 -14.34 -20.63 7.74
N GLY A 86 -13.44 -20.30 8.66
CA GLY A 86 -12.60 -21.25 9.36
C GLY A 86 -11.38 -21.73 8.54
N PRO A 87 -10.37 -22.31 9.22
CA PRO A 87 -9.06 -22.63 8.64
C PRO A 87 -9.09 -23.76 7.59
N ARG A 88 -10.16 -24.57 7.54
CA ARG A 88 -10.30 -25.65 6.55
C ARG A 88 -10.49 -25.12 5.13
N SER A 89 -10.99 -23.90 4.99
CA SER A 89 -11.27 -23.27 3.69
C SER A 89 -10.12 -22.39 3.16
N THR A 90 -9.01 -22.29 3.92
CA THR A 90 -7.82 -21.51 3.55
C THR A 90 -7.24 -21.85 2.17
N PRO A 91 -7.15 -23.13 1.74
CA PRO A 91 -6.62 -23.44 0.41
C PRO A 91 -7.47 -22.86 -0.74
N LEU A 92 -8.79 -22.79 -0.56
CA LEU A 92 -9.70 -22.19 -1.53
C LEU A 92 -9.42 -20.69 -1.67
N TYR A 93 -9.22 -19.98 -0.56
CA TYR A 93 -8.85 -18.57 -0.59
C TYR A 93 -7.52 -18.33 -1.34
N LYS A 94 -6.50 -19.17 -1.11
CA LYS A 94 -5.21 -19.06 -1.82
C LYS A 94 -5.36 -19.24 -3.32
N LEU A 95 -6.19 -20.20 -3.75
CA LEU A 95 -6.51 -20.38 -5.17
C LEU A 95 -7.20 -19.13 -5.75
N LEU A 96 -8.20 -18.60 -5.06
CA LEU A 96 -8.90 -17.38 -5.49
C LEU A 96 -7.96 -16.16 -5.56
N ALA A 97 -7.06 -16.01 -4.59
CA ALA A 97 -6.07 -14.93 -4.58
C ALA A 97 -5.12 -15.00 -5.78
N VAL A 98 -4.62 -16.19 -6.13
CA VAL A 98 -3.76 -16.38 -7.33
C VAL A 98 -4.53 -16.07 -8.62
N ILE A 99 -5.78 -16.53 -8.73
CA ILE A 99 -6.64 -16.22 -9.88
C ILE A 99 -6.87 -14.71 -9.98
N ALA A 100 -7.13 -14.03 -8.86
CA ALA A 100 -7.35 -12.59 -8.82
C ALA A 100 -6.11 -11.81 -9.28
N VAL A 101 -4.89 -12.24 -8.91
CA VAL A 101 -3.64 -11.64 -9.41
C VAL A 101 -3.54 -11.78 -10.93
N PHE A 102 -3.84 -12.96 -11.48
CA PHE A 102 -3.84 -13.17 -12.93
C PHE A 102 -4.88 -12.29 -13.63
N VAL A 103 -6.11 -12.22 -13.11
CA VAL A 103 -7.17 -11.34 -13.64
C VAL A 103 -6.72 -9.88 -13.58
N GLY A 104 -6.04 -9.46 -12.52
CA GLY A 104 -5.48 -8.12 -12.40
C GLY A 104 -4.50 -7.73 -13.51
N THR A 105 -3.82 -8.69 -14.14
CA THR A 105 -2.91 -8.41 -15.27
C THR A 105 -3.62 -8.19 -16.61
N VAL A 106 -4.90 -8.57 -16.73
CA VAL A 106 -5.67 -8.48 -17.99
C VAL A 106 -6.78 -7.44 -17.97
N VAL A 107 -7.15 -6.93 -16.79
CA VAL A 107 -8.17 -5.88 -16.63
C VAL A 107 -7.55 -4.49 -16.76
N ASN A 108 -8.33 -3.51 -17.26
CA ASN A 108 -7.90 -2.13 -17.34
C ASN A 108 -7.54 -1.54 -15.95
N LEU A 109 -6.41 -0.84 -15.87
CA LEU A 109 -5.90 -0.28 -14.62
C LEU A 109 -6.91 0.61 -13.90
N GLY A 110 -7.61 1.49 -14.62
CA GLY A 110 -8.60 2.40 -14.04
C GLY A 110 -9.73 1.65 -13.35
N SER A 111 -10.29 0.63 -14.01
CA SER A 111 -11.35 -0.20 -13.43
C SER A 111 -10.88 -0.97 -12.18
N VAL A 112 -9.63 -1.44 -12.16
CA VAL A 112 -9.05 -2.12 -10.98
C VAL A 112 -8.90 -1.14 -9.82
N LEU A 113 -8.42 0.09 -10.08
CA LEU A 113 -8.25 1.13 -9.07
C LEU A 113 -9.60 1.56 -8.50
N ASP A 114 -10.58 1.88 -9.34
CA ASP A 114 -11.93 2.29 -8.91
C ASP A 114 -12.58 1.22 -8.02
N PHE A 115 -12.50 -0.05 -8.44
CA PHE A 115 -13.03 -1.17 -7.67
C PHE A 115 -12.30 -1.33 -6.32
N SER A 116 -10.97 -1.21 -6.33
CA SER A 116 -10.14 -1.33 -5.12
C SER A 116 -10.44 -0.22 -4.12
N ASP A 117 -10.58 1.02 -4.60
CA ASP A 117 -10.90 2.18 -3.77
C ASP A 117 -12.28 2.01 -3.10
N MET A 118 -13.28 1.54 -3.84
CA MET A 118 -14.59 1.23 -3.26
C MET A 118 -14.51 0.18 -2.15
N MET A 119 -13.73 -0.89 -2.35
CA MET A 119 -13.54 -1.94 -1.33
C MET A 119 -12.78 -1.42 -0.10
N ILE A 120 -11.71 -0.66 -0.30
CA ILE A 120 -10.89 -0.09 0.79
C ILE A 120 -11.73 0.90 1.61
N LEU A 121 -12.49 1.78 0.96
CA LEU A 121 -13.41 2.69 1.64
C LEU A 121 -14.49 1.93 2.42
N GLY A 122 -15.03 0.85 1.84
CA GLY A 122 -15.98 -0.03 2.50
C GLY A 122 -15.43 -0.66 3.79
N MET A 123 -14.16 -1.07 3.81
CA MET A 123 -13.48 -1.59 5.01
C MET A 123 -13.07 -0.49 5.99
N ALA A 124 -12.70 0.69 5.49
CA ALA A 124 -12.23 1.81 6.31
C ALA A 124 -13.33 2.35 7.22
N PHE A 125 -14.57 2.46 6.73
CA PHE A 125 -15.69 3.00 7.50
C PHE A 125 -15.96 2.25 8.83
N PRO A 126 -16.22 0.93 8.84
CA PRO A 126 -16.44 0.19 10.09
C PRO A 126 -15.19 0.17 10.99
N ASN A 127 -13.99 0.15 10.40
CA ASN A 127 -12.74 0.19 11.16
C ASN A 127 -12.59 1.50 11.93
N ILE A 128 -12.74 2.64 11.24
CA ILE A 128 -12.65 3.97 11.86
C ILE A 128 -13.72 4.12 12.95
N ALA A 129 -14.96 3.69 12.70
CA ALA A 129 -16.00 3.69 13.71
C ALA A 129 -15.61 2.88 14.96
N GLY A 130 -15.07 1.67 14.76
CA GLY A 130 -14.56 0.83 15.85
C GLY A 130 -13.43 1.50 16.64
N VAL A 131 -12.47 2.14 15.97
CA VAL A 131 -11.36 2.87 16.60
C VAL A 131 -11.88 4.04 17.43
N VAL A 132 -12.83 4.82 16.91
CA VAL A 132 -13.45 5.94 17.66
C VAL A 132 -14.12 5.44 18.93
N LEU A 133 -14.90 4.35 18.84
CA LEU A 133 -15.55 3.74 20.01
C LEU A 133 -14.55 3.18 21.04
N LEU A 134 -13.43 2.63 20.57
CA LEU A 134 -12.39 2.04 21.43
C LEU A 134 -11.36 3.05 21.94
N THR A 135 -11.39 4.29 21.46
CA THR A 135 -10.45 5.36 21.83
C THR A 135 -10.25 5.52 23.35
N PRO A 136 -11.30 5.49 24.20
CA PRO A 136 -11.13 5.59 25.65
C PRO A 136 -10.30 4.45 26.25
N LYS A 137 -10.47 3.23 25.74
CA LYS A 137 -9.71 2.05 26.19
C LYS A 137 -8.24 2.17 25.79
N VAL A 138 -7.98 2.51 24.52
CA VAL A 138 -6.62 2.72 24.01
C VAL A 138 -5.90 3.82 24.79
N LYS A 139 -6.59 4.93 25.10
CA LYS A 139 -6.04 6.03 25.91
C LYS A 139 -5.63 5.57 27.30
N ARG A 140 -6.45 4.73 27.96
CA ARG A 140 -6.15 4.16 29.28
C ARG A 140 -4.91 3.27 29.22
N ASP A 141 -4.86 2.38 28.24
CA ASP A 141 -3.77 1.41 28.11
C ASP A 141 -2.46 2.11 27.72
N LEU A 142 -2.51 3.15 26.88
CA LEU A 142 -1.37 4.02 26.57
C LEU A 142 -0.83 4.73 27.81
N LYS A 143 -1.71 5.26 28.67
CA LYS A 143 -1.29 5.90 29.93
C LYS A 143 -0.60 4.91 30.87
N SER A 144 -1.15 3.70 30.98
CA SER A 144 -0.55 2.61 31.77
C SER A 144 0.83 2.22 31.22
N TYR A 145 0.94 2.01 29.90
CA TYR A 145 2.20 1.71 29.22
C TYR A 145 3.27 2.77 29.51
N TRP A 146 2.93 4.05 29.34
CA TRP A 146 3.87 5.15 29.59
C TRP A 146 4.29 5.29 31.05
N ALA A 147 3.38 5.02 32.00
CA ALA A 147 3.73 5.01 33.42
C ALA A 147 4.77 3.93 33.73
N ARG A 148 4.54 2.69 33.25
CA ARG A 148 5.45 1.55 33.41
C ARG A 148 6.78 1.77 32.70
N TYR A 149 6.76 2.44 31.54
CA TYR A 149 7.96 2.79 30.79
C TYR A 149 8.86 3.74 31.57
N ARG A 150 8.29 4.83 32.11
CA ARG A 150 9.03 5.80 32.92
C ARG A 150 9.50 5.23 34.25
N ALA A 151 8.75 4.28 34.81
CA ALA A 151 9.13 3.57 36.03
C ALA A 151 10.22 2.50 35.81
N GLY A 152 10.61 2.21 34.56
CA GLY A 152 11.64 1.22 34.26
C GLY A 152 11.20 -0.23 34.48
N GLU A 153 9.90 -0.51 34.50
CA GLU A 153 9.35 -1.83 34.82
C GLU A 153 9.44 -2.84 33.66
N PHE A 154 9.86 -2.40 32.47
CA PHE A 154 10.03 -3.29 31.32
C PHE A 154 11.35 -4.04 31.41
N LYS A 155 11.29 -5.37 31.35
CA LYS A 155 12.48 -6.22 31.21
C LYS A 155 13.19 -5.87 29.89
N THR A 156 14.35 -5.24 29.99
CA THR A 156 15.27 -5.08 28.86
C THR A 156 16.01 -6.40 28.64
N PHE A 157 15.66 -7.12 27.58
CA PHE A 157 16.47 -8.22 27.10
C PHE A 157 17.66 -7.61 26.32
N LYS A 158 18.87 -7.86 26.81
CA LYS A 158 20.12 -7.53 26.10
C LYS A 158 20.45 -8.61 25.09
#